data_AF-A0A512C1B9-F1
#
_entry.id   AF-A0A512C1B9-F1
#
_cell.length_a   1.000
_cell.length_b   1.000
_cell.length_c   1.000
_cell.angle_alpha   90.00
_cell.angle_beta   90.00
_cell.angle_gamma   90.00
#
_symmetry.space_group_name_H-M   'P 1'
#
loop_
_entity.id
_entity.type
_entity.pdbx_description
1 polymer ?
#
loop_
_entity_poly.entity_id
_entity_poly.type
_entity_poly.pdbx_seq_one_letter_code
_entity_poly.pdbx_strand_id
1 'polypeptide(L)'
;MRLVVRGEHLGALAVGTKASRIAANKAENGITGDAWTPIEIRQGDAKALTIDARGFSYRRFADILTRTRFRPAPLQEIGPEEEGEAFVLVCRALVRGQGKTEGYHERRVPISREAVRAFRRGEVERVAALAKSRIEDAAKVRGALRFALLVLFQNGKDQIDVRDPSSTRRADARLDSFEAAVDADFFERMWEELPAGEGTVAAAAVRTEWLRDLLAHARNVLAAAEAGSPRSAVRSYRARARAEEALRRRFFKDFASFFSTEVSDDVA
;
A
#
# COMPACT_ATOMS: atom_id res chain seq x y z
N MET A 1 4.98 22.98 -30.69
CA MET A 1 5.05 21.79 -31.55
C MET A 1 4.15 22.05 -32.75
N ARG A 2 4.57 21.70 -33.95
CA ARG A 2 3.74 21.75 -35.16
C ARG A 2 3.65 20.34 -35.73
N LEU A 3 2.43 19.84 -35.89
CA LEU A 3 2.19 18.58 -36.59
C LEU A 3 2.25 18.84 -38.10
N VAL A 4 2.87 17.94 -38.84
CA VAL A 4 2.99 18.00 -40.30
C VAL A 4 2.67 16.65 -40.89
N VAL A 5 1.87 16.62 -41.95
CA VAL A 5 1.62 15.40 -42.72
C VAL A 5 2.76 15.23 -43.72
N ARG A 6 3.34 14.03 -43.78
CA ARG A 6 4.41 13.65 -44.72
C ARG A 6 4.00 12.36 -45.41
N GLY A 7 3.37 12.48 -46.58
CA GLY A 7 2.73 11.35 -47.26
C GLY A 7 1.63 10.76 -46.36
N GLU A 8 1.76 9.48 -46.03
CA GLU A 8 0.83 8.75 -45.15
C GLU A 8 1.18 8.85 -43.64
N HIS A 9 2.21 9.60 -43.27
CA HIS A 9 2.67 9.71 -41.88
C HIS A 9 2.38 11.08 -41.26
N LEU A 10 2.11 11.08 -39.96
CA LEU A 10 2.08 12.28 -39.14
C LEU A 10 3.44 12.48 -38.46
N GLY A 11 4.12 13.58 -38.77
CA GLY A 11 5.36 14.00 -38.11
C GLY A 11 5.12 15.17 -37.16
N ALA A 12 6.01 15.34 -36.18
CA ALA A 12 6.00 16.49 -35.27
C ALA A 12 7.31 17.27 -35.37
N LEU A 13 7.22 18.57 -35.63
CA LEU A 13 8.33 19.51 -35.52
C LEU A 13 8.26 20.20 -34.16
N ALA A 14 9.33 20.11 -33.38
CA ALA A 14 9.42 20.74 -32.07
C ALA A 14 10.75 21.48 -31.91
N VAL A 15 10.68 22.66 -31.30
CA VAL A 15 11.83 23.43 -30.82
C VAL A 15 11.64 23.59 -29.31
N GLY A 16 12.68 23.26 -28.54
CA GLY A 16 12.69 23.47 -27.09
C GLY A 16 12.95 24.93 -26.72
N THR A 17 12.46 25.36 -25.56
CA THR A 17 12.83 26.62 -24.95
C THR A 17 13.19 26.39 -23.49
N LYS A 18 14.16 27.15 -22.96
CA LYS A 18 14.51 27.17 -21.53
C LYS A 18 13.62 28.14 -20.73
N ALA A 19 12.83 28.96 -21.40
CA ALA A 19 11.90 29.87 -20.74
C ALA A 19 10.77 29.08 -20.08
N SER A 20 10.50 29.35 -18.80
CA SER A 20 9.37 28.78 -18.09
C SER A 20 8.06 29.26 -18.72
N ARG A 21 7.14 28.32 -18.99
CA ARG A 21 5.81 28.65 -19.54
C ARG A 21 4.88 29.27 -18.51
N ILE A 22 5.06 28.89 -17.25
CA ILE A 22 4.41 29.47 -16.09
C ILE A 22 5.52 30.13 -15.29
N ALA A 23 5.31 31.39 -14.89
CA ALA A 23 6.23 32.10 -14.01
C ALA A 23 6.14 31.53 -12.59
N ALA A 24 6.62 30.30 -12.42
CA ALA A 24 6.73 29.65 -11.12
C ALA A 24 8.14 29.88 -10.59
N ASN A 25 8.24 30.45 -9.39
CA ASN A 25 9.53 30.64 -8.75
C ASN A 25 9.99 29.32 -8.10
N LYS A 26 11.30 29.14 -7.91
CA LYS A 26 11.83 27.90 -7.30
C LYS A 26 11.34 27.72 -5.85
N ALA A 27 11.06 28.81 -5.15
CA ALA A 27 10.60 28.79 -3.76
C ALA A 27 9.15 28.26 -3.61
N GLU A 28 8.35 28.28 -4.68
CA GLU A 28 6.99 27.74 -4.70
C GLU A 28 6.95 26.22 -4.67
N ASN A 29 8.09 25.52 -4.90
CA ASN A 29 8.17 24.05 -4.85
C ASN A 29 7.07 23.35 -5.68
N GLY A 30 6.72 23.94 -6.83
CA GLY A 30 5.68 23.44 -7.73
C GLY A 30 4.24 23.77 -7.33
N ILE A 31 4.02 24.56 -6.28
CA ILE A 31 2.68 25.00 -5.84
C ILE A 31 2.21 26.13 -6.75
N THR A 32 1.65 25.79 -7.91
CA THR A 32 1.22 26.75 -8.93
C THR A 32 -0.26 27.16 -8.81
N GLY A 33 -0.97 26.69 -7.78
CA GLY A 33 -2.43 26.81 -7.68
C GLY A 33 -3.19 25.80 -8.55
N ASP A 34 -2.53 24.72 -8.98
CA ASP A 34 -3.15 23.63 -9.72
C ASP A 34 -4.32 23.01 -8.92
N ALA A 35 -5.47 22.83 -9.58
CA ALA A 35 -6.69 22.39 -8.91
C ALA A 35 -6.73 20.88 -8.63
N TRP A 36 -5.79 20.11 -9.20
CA TRP A 36 -5.76 18.65 -9.13
C TRP A 36 -4.64 18.08 -8.26
N THR A 37 -3.52 18.80 -8.10
CA THR A 37 -2.33 18.29 -7.43
C THR A 37 -2.36 18.62 -5.94
N PRO A 38 -2.45 17.62 -5.04
CA PRO A 38 -2.39 17.88 -3.61
C PRO A 38 -0.99 18.34 -3.19
N ILE A 39 -0.93 19.00 -2.03
CA ILE A 39 0.31 19.55 -1.49
C ILE A 39 0.79 18.64 -0.38
N GLU A 40 1.96 18.06 -0.58
CA GLU A 40 2.63 17.23 0.40
C GLU A 40 3.33 18.10 1.45
N ILE A 41 3.07 17.80 2.72
CA ILE A 41 3.63 18.50 3.88
C ILE A 41 4.60 17.55 4.58
N ARG A 42 5.89 17.90 4.65
CA ARG A 42 6.91 17.11 5.35
C ARG A 42 7.79 18.03 6.19
N GLN A 43 7.81 17.81 7.51
CA GLN A 43 8.72 18.51 8.42
C GLN A 43 8.71 20.05 8.29
N GLY A 44 7.55 20.64 8.00
CA GLY A 44 7.40 22.09 7.79
C GLY A 44 7.54 22.54 6.34
N ASP A 45 8.07 21.70 5.45
CA ASP A 45 8.14 21.99 4.02
C ASP A 45 6.84 21.61 3.31
N ALA A 46 6.36 22.51 2.45
CA ALA A 46 5.24 22.27 1.54
C ALA A 46 5.73 22.19 0.09
N LYS A 47 5.29 21.17 -0.63
CA LYS A 47 5.59 20.98 -2.06
C LYS A 47 4.41 20.36 -2.79
N ALA A 48 4.27 20.62 -4.09
CA ALA A 48 3.34 19.86 -4.90
C ALA A 48 3.70 18.36 -4.87
N LEU A 49 2.67 17.51 -4.83
CA LEU A 49 2.87 16.06 -4.83
C LEU A 49 3.69 15.64 -6.05
N THR A 50 4.79 14.94 -5.77
CA THR A 50 5.65 14.32 -6.77
C THR A 50 5.70 12.82 -6.50
N ILE A 51 5.70 12.05 -7.58
CA ILE A 51 5.69 10.58 -7.53
C ILE A 51 7.05 10.08 -7.99
N ASP A 52 7.59 9.09 -7.27
CA ASP A 52 8.80 8.38 -7.63
C ASP A 52 8.46 7.08 -8.39
N ALA A 53 9.47 6.31 -8.75
CA ALA A 53 9.30 5.05 -9.48
C ALA A 53 8.43 4.00 -8.75
N ARG A 54 8.15 4.16 -7.44
CA ARG A 54 7.26 3.26 -6.69
C ARG A 54 5.78 3.56 -6.93
N GLY A 55 5.46 4.70 -7.55
CA GLY A 55 4.08 5.02 -7.92
C GLY A 55 3.15 5.25 -6.72
N PHE A 56 1.94 4.72 -6.83
CA PHE A 56 0.86 4.90 -5.85
C PHE A 56 0.59 3.61 -5.07
N SER A 57 1.47 3.23 -4.15
CA SER A 57 1.19 2.11 -3.22
C SER A 57 -0.02 2.40 -2.32
N TYR A 58 -0.64 1.38 -1.72
CA TYR A 58 -1.85 1.55 -0.91
C TYR A 58 -1.60 2.48 0.27
N ARG A 59 -0.39 2.44 0.86
CA ARG A 59 0.03 3.35 1.93
C ARG A 59 0.05 4.80 1.46
N ARG A 60 0.68 5.03 0.30
CA ARG A 60 0.79 6.38 -0.28
C ARG A 60 -0.57 6.92 -0.69
N PHE A 61 -1.40 6.06 -1.28
CA PHE A 61 -2.74 6.41 -1.69
C PHE A 61 -3.65 6.66 -0.49
N ALA A 62 -3.53 5.87 0.57
CA ALA A 62 -4.23 6.09 1.83
C ALA A 62 -3.86 7.46 2.41
N ASP A 63 -2.58 7.81 2.50
CA ASP A 63 -2.16 9.13 2.97
C ASP A 63 -2.78 10.28 2.14
N ILE A 64 -2.82 10.15 0.81
CA ILE A 64 -3.42 11.14 -0.08
C ILE A 64 -4.93 11.23 0.15
N LEU A 65 -5.61 10.09 0.21
CA LEU A 65 -7.05 9.99 0.38
C LEU A 65 -7.50 10.55 1.73
N THR A 66 -6.78 10.23 2.80
CA THR A 66 -7.10 10.61 4.18
C THR A 66 -6.36 11.87 4.63
N ARG A 67 -5.83 12.66 3.68
CA ARG A 67 -5.16 13.95 3.92
C ARG A 67 -4.02 13.87 4.95
N THR A 68 -3.46 12.67 5.16
CA THR A 68 -2.44 12.42 6.16
C THR A 68 -1.09 12.90 5.63
N ARG A 69 -0.63 14.05 6.13
CA ARG A 69 0.54 14.79 5.61
C ARG A 69 0.31 15.42 4.24
N PHE A 70 -0.96 15.61 3.87
CA PHE A 70 -1.35 16.23 2.61
C PHE A 70 -2.41 17.29 2.84
N ARG A 71 -2.25 18.44 2.20
CA ARG A 71 -3.36 19.35 1.94
C ARG A 71 -4.00 18.93 0.61
N PRO A 72 -5.30 18.61 0.59
CA PRO A 72 -5.99 18.19 -0.63
C PRO A 72 -5.97 19.31 -1.67
N ALA A 73 -6.05 18.93 -2.95
CA ALA A 73 -6.29 19.89 -4.02
C ALA A 73 -7.77 20.33 -4.01
N PRO A 74 -8.10 21.53 -4.54
CA PRO A 74 -9.49 22.00 -4.59
C PRO A 74 -10.48 21.00 -5.18
N LEU A 75 -10.13 20.30 -6.27
CA LEU A 75 -11.00 19.30 -6.91
C LEU A 75 -10.88 17.89 -6.31
N GLN A 76 -10.17 17.74 -5.20
CA GLN A 76 -10.15 16.50 -4.42
C GLN A 76 -11.22 16.52 -3.31
N GLU A 77 -11.77 17.69 -2.98
CA GLU A 77 -12.76 17.81 -1.92
C GLU A 77 -14.14 17.38 -2.39
N ILE A 78 -14.76 16.45 -1.67
CA ILE A 78 -16.14 16.06 -1.92
C ILE A 78 -17.05 17.00 -1.14
N GLY A 79 -17.68 17.94 -1.84
CA GLY A 79 -18.57 18.92 -1.25
C GLY A 79 -19.90 18.33 -0.78
N PRO A 80 -20.61 18.99 0.16
CA PRO A 80 -21.96 18.58 0.56
C PRO A 80 -22.98 18.72 -0.59
N GLU A 81 -22.73 19.62 -1.54
CA GLU A 81 -23.60 19.90 -2.69
C GLU A 81 -23.28 19.06 -3.94
N GLU A 82 -22.16 18.33 -3.95
CA GLU A 82 -21.84 17.46 -5.09
C GLU A 82 -22.84 16.30 -5.18
N GLU A 83 -23.49 16.15 -6.32
CA GLU A 83 -24.38 15.04 -6.59
C GLU A 83 -23.60 13.72 -6.76
N GLY A 84 -24.22 12.60 -6.38
CA GLY A 84 -23.64 11.26 -6.52
C GLY A 84 -23.33 10.57 -5.20
N GLU A 85 -23.46 9.24 -5.22
CA GLU A 85 -23.22 8.37 -4.06
C GLU A 85 -21.93 7.55 -4.19
N ALA A 86 -21.29 7.57 -5.36
CA ALA A 86 -20.08 6.81 -5.65
C ALA A 86 -19.09 7.71 -6.38
N PHE A 87 -17.86 7.74 -5.88
CA PHE A 87 -16.75 8.52 -6.44
C PHE A 87 -15.58 7.60 -6.73
N VAL A 88 -14.70 8.02 -7.64
CA VAL A 88 -13.44 7.33 -7.90
C VAL A 88 -12.32 8.34 -7.74
N LEU A 89 -11.40 8.09 -6.82
CA LEU A 89 -10.17 8.87 -6.75
C LEU A 89 -9.21 8.33 -7.82
N VAL A 90 -8.85 9.20 -8.77
CA VAL A 90 -7.92 8.89 -9.86
C VAL A 90 -6.61 9.63 -9.60
N CYS A 91 -5.55 8.88 -9.34
CA CYS A 91 -4.20 9.43 -9.23
C CYS A 91 -3.39 9.06 -10.47
N ARG A 92 -2.84 10.06 -11.14
CA ARG A 92 -2.03 9.90 -12.37
C ARG A 92 -0.75 10.70 -12.24
N ALA A 93 0.38 10.09 -12.59
CA ALA A 93 1.66 10.78 -12.61
C ALA A 93 2.57 10.23 -13.70
N LEU A 94 3.29 11.13 -14.37
CA LEU A 94 4.43 10.80 -15.20
C LEU A 94 5.69 11.06 -14.39
N VAL A 95 6.43 10.00 -14.05
CA VAL A 95 7.68 10.13 -13.31
C VAL A 95 8.77 10.55 -14.29
N ARG A 96 9.53 11.57 -13.92
CA ARG A 96 10.68 12.05 -14.71
C ARG A 96 11.94 12.01 -13.86
N GLY A 97 13.04 11.59 -14.49
CA GLY A 97 14.38 11.60 -13.90
C GLY A 97 15.43 11.97 -14.94
N GLN A 98 16.31 12.92 -14.64
CA GLN A 98 17.50 13.29 -15.44
C GLN A 98 17.26 13.35 -16.97
N GLY A 99 16.17 14.00 -17.41
CA GLY A 99 15.85 14.16 -18.84
C GLY A 99 15.14 12.95 -19.50
N LYS A 100 14.78 11.93 -18.72
CA LYS A 100 14.01 10.76 -19.15
C LYS A 100 12.67 10.66 -18.41
N THR A 101 11.73 9.94 -19.00
CA THR A 101 10.52 9.47 -18.32
C THR A 101 10.82 8.12 -17.68
N GLU A 102 10.62 7.99 -16.38
CA GLU A 102 10.84 6.75 -15.62
C GLU A 102 9.59 5.89 -15.53
N GLY A 103 8.44 6.39 -16.01
CA GLY A 103 7.21 5.60 -16.10
C GLY A 103 5.96 6.47 -16.07
N TYR A 104 4.85 5.87 -16.50
CA TYR A 104 3.51 6.36 -16.25
C TYR A 104 2.88 5.51 -15.15
N HIS A 105 2.37 6.17 -14.11
CA HIS A 105 1.66 5.51 -13.02
C HIS A 105 0.24 6.02 -12.96
N GLU A 106 -0.70 5.09 -12.84
CA GLU A 106 -2.11 5.37 -12.62
C GLU A 106 -2.63 4.46 -11.51
N ARG A 107 -3.44 5.02 -10.61
CA ARG A 107 -4.25 4.25 -9.68
C ARG A 107 -5.66 4.83 -9.64
N ARG A 108 -6.65 3.95 -9.67
CA ARG A 108 -8.07 4.27 -9.51
C ARG A 108 -8.59 3.49 -8.32
N VAL A 109 -9.18 4.17 -7.36
CA VAL A 109 -9.81 3.52 -6.21
C VAL A 109 -11.26 3.98 -6.13
N PRO A 110 -12.22 3.07 -6.32
CA PRO A 110 -13.61 3.33 -5.97
C PRO A 110 -13.73 3.67 -4.48
N ILE A 111 -14.44 4.75 -4.19
CA ILE A 111 -14.74 5.18 -2.83
C ILE A 111 -16.15 4.67 -2.51
N SER A 112 -16.28 3.87 -1.45
CA SER A 112 -17.59 3.35 -1.04
C SER A 112 -18.55 4.47 -0.62
N ARG A 113 -19.85 4.18 -0.66
CA ARG A 113 -20.90 5.14 -0.26
C ARG A 113 -20.68 5.63 1.17
N GLU A 114 -20.23 4.75 2.04
CA GLU A 114 -19.97 5.05 3.46
C GLU A 114 -18.75 5.94 3.62
N ALA A 115 -17.69 5.74 2.82
CA ALA A 115 -16.52 6.62 2.81
C ALA A 115 -16.86 8.01 2.26
N VAL A 116 -17.65 8.10 1.17
CA VAL A 116 -18.17 9.37 0.65
C VAL A 116 -18.95 10.12 1.72
N ARG A 117 -19.86 9.43 2.41
CA ARG A 117 -20.66 9.99 3.51
C ARG A 117 -19.78 10.47 4.67
N ALA A 118 -18.75 9.70 5.04
CA ALA A 118 -17.79 10.10 6.07
C ALA A 118 -17.05 11.38 5.67
N PHE A 119 -16.57 11.47 4.42
CA PHE A 119 -15.88 12.68 3.93
C PHE A 119 -16.79 13.92 3.93
N ARG A 120 -18.04 13.79 3.49
CA ARG A 120 -19.02 14.91 3.54
C ARG A 120 -19.33 15.38 4.97
N ARG A 121 -19.28 14.47 5.95
CA ARG A 121 -19.46 14.81 7.37
C ARG A 121 -18.19 15.35 8.05
N GLY A 122 -17.08 15.45 7.32
CA GLY A 122 -15.79 15.86 7.89
C GLY A 122 -15.12 14.78 8.75
N GLU A 123 -15.53 13.52 8.62
CA GLU A 123 -14.99 12.37 9.38
C GLU A 123 -13.72 11.78 8.73
N VAL A 124 -12.90 12.62 8.08
CA VAL A 124 -11.66 12.18 7.41
C VAL A 124 -10.74 11.45 8.38
N GLU A 125 -10.73 11.89 9.64
CA GLU A 125 -9.81 11.40 10.67
C GLU A 125 -10.19 9.99 11.13
N ARG A 126 -11.48 9.66 11.12
CA ARG A 126 -11.96 8.29 11.34
C ARG A 126 -11.49 7.35 10.22
N VAL A 127 -11.61 7.80 8.97
CA VAL A 127 -11.13 7.02 7.82
C VAL A 127 -9.59 6.88 7.85
N ALA A 128 -8.88 7.94 8.26
CA ALA A 128 -7.43 7.94 8.45
C ALA A 128 -6.98 6.94 9.53
N ALA A 129 -7.67 6.90 10.68
CA ALA A 129 -7.37 5.97 11.76
C ALA A 129 -7.57 4.51 11.32
N LEU A 130 -8.67 4.22 10.60
CA LEU A 130 -8.92 2.91 10.02
C LEU A 130 -7.82 2.50 9.03
N ALA A 131 -7.47 3.38 8.08
CA ALA A 131 -6.42 3.09 7.10
C ALA A 131 -5.07 2.85 7.78
N LYS A 132 -4.71 3.69 8.75
CA LYS A 132 -3.46 3.59 9.52
C LYS A 132 -3.36 2.27 10.27
N SER A 133 -4.41 1.88 11.00
CA SER A 133 -4.41 0.62 11.75
C SER A 133 -4.23 -0.59 10.82
N ARG A 134 -4.90 -0.62 9.66
CA ARG A 134 -4.71 -1.69 8.67
C ARG A 134 -3.30 -1.70 8.08
N ILE A 135 -2.74 -0.53 7.74
CA ILE A 135 -1.36 -0.44 7.24
C ILE A 135 -0.38 -1.00 8.28
N GLU A 136 -0.57 -0.68 9.55
CA GLU A 136 0.25 -1.19 10.65
C GLU A 136 0.11 -2.71 10.82
N ASP A 137 -1.10 -3.26 10.76
CA ASP A 137 -1.34 -4.70 10.85
C ASP A 137 -0.70 -5.46 9.67
N ALA A 138 -0.87 -4.97 8.44
CA ALA A 138 -0.20 -5.52 7.27
C ALA A 138 1.34 -5.50 7.42
N ALA A 139 1.89 -4.42 7.99
CA ALA A 139 3.32 -4.31 8.26
C ALA A 139 3.81 -5.32 9.32
N LYS A 140 3.01 -5.61 10.36
CA LYS A 140 3.32 -6.66 11.36
C LYS A 140 3.35 -8.04 10.69
N VAL A 141 2.34 -8.39 9.89
CA VAL A 141 2.30 -9.67 9.14
C VAL A 141 3.49 -9.77 8.18
N ARG A 142 3.77 -8.72 7.42
CA ARG A 142 4.96 -8.62 6.55
C ARG A 142 6.26 -8.85 7.33
N GLY A 143 6.35 -8.26 8.53
CA GLY A 143 7.47 -8.48 9.43
C GLY A 143 7.61 -9.94 9.84
N ALA A 144 6.51 -10.58 10.25
CA ALA A 144 6.48 -11.99 10.61
C ALA A 144 6.92 -12.89 9.44
N LEU A 145 6.41 -12.63 8.23
CA LEU A 145 6.82 -13.31 7.01
C LEU A 145 8.31 -13.12 6.70
N ARG A 146 8.84 -11.89 6.82
CA ARG A 146 10.26 -11.63 6.62
C ARG A 146 11.11 -12.48 7.54
N PHE A 147 10.75 -12.54 8.82
CA PHE A 147 11.49 -13.35 9.79
C PHE A 147 11.45 -14.85 9.45
N ALA A 148 10.27 -15.37 9.08
CA ALA A 148 10.11 -16.76 8.65
C ALA A 148 10.94 -17.10 7.39
N LEU A 149 10.99 -16.19 6.40
CA LEU A 149 11.82 -16.35 5.21
C LEU A 149 13.31 -16.42 5.54
N LEU A 150 13.79 -15.62 6.49
CA LEU A 150 15.18 -15.68 6.96
C LEU A 150 15.48 -17.01 7.66
N VAL A 151 14.56 -17.50 8.51
CA VAL A 151 14.65 -18.83 9.12
C VAL A 151 14.77 -19.90 8.04
N LEU A 152 13.92 -19.84 7.02
CA LEU A 152 13.94 -20.79 5.91
C LEU A 152 15.28 -20.76 5.15
N PHE A 153 15.72 -19.57 4.72
CA PHE A 153 16.91 -19.43 3.87
C PHE A 153 18.23 -19.69 4.60
N GLN A 154 18.23 -19.65 5.93
CA GLN A 154 19.39 -20.01 6.75
C GLN A 154 19.34 -21.47 7.25
N ASN A 155 18.53 -22.32 6.60
CA ASN A 155 18.37 -23.75 6.92
C ASN A 155 17.84 -24.01 8.35
N GLY A 156 17.05 -23.09 8.89
CA GLY A 156 16.44 -23.22 10.21
C GLY A 156 17.46 -23.38 11.33
N LYS A 157 18.57 -22.65 11.32
CA LYS A 157 19.53 -22.58 12.44
C LYS A 157 18.84 -22.11 13.73
N ASP A 158 19.37 -22.48 14.89
CA ASP A 158 18.84 -22.02 16.19
C ASP A 158 19.05 -20.51 16.40
N GLN A 159 20.15 -19.98 15.85
CA GLN A 159 20.42 -18.53 15.79
C GLN A 159 20.38 -18.07 14.33
N ILE A 160 19.51 -17.11 14.05
CA ILE A 160 19.33 -16.52 12.72
C ILE A 160 20.06 -15.19 12.66
N ASP A 161 20.88 -15.00 11.63
CA ASP A 161 21.47 -13.69 11.33
C ASP A 161 20.48 -12.85 10.53
N VAL A 162 19.79 -11.93 11.20
CA VAL A 162 18.76 -11.08 10.54
C VAL A 162 19.33 -10.06 9.55
N ARG A 163 20.66 -9.91 9.49
CA ARG A 163 21.39 -8.98 8.63
C ARG A 163 22.17 -9.68 7.50
N ASP A 164 22.11 -11.00 7.41
CA ASP A 164 22.76 -11.74 6.32
C ASP A 164 22.28 -11.22 4.95
N PRO A 165 23.18 -10.66 4.10
CA PRO A 165 22.79 -10.01 2.86
C PRO A 165 22.13 -10.96 1.85
N SER A 166 22.55 -12.23 1.82
CA SER A 166 22.04 -13.22 0.88
C SER A 166 20.59 -13.59 1.17
N SER A 167 20.30 -13.98 2.42
CA SER A 167 18.94 -14.31 2.85
C SER A 167 18.03 -13.09 2.86
N THR A 168 18.53 -11.90 3.22
CA THR A 168 17.75 -10.65 3.16
C THR A 168 17.28 -10.34 1.74
N ARG A 169 18.19 -10.37 0.75
CA ARG A 169 17.84 -10.11 -0.65
C ARG A 169 16.80 -11.11 -1.18
N ARG A 170 16.94 -12.39 -0.84
CA ARG A 170 15.99 -13.44 -1.21
C ARG A 170 14.64 -13.25 -0.52
N ALA A 171 14.62 -12.78 0.73
CA ALA A 171 13.40 -12.51 1.46
C ALA A 171 12.67 -11.30 0.86
N ASP A 172 13.37 -10.20 0.60
CA ASP A 172 12.78 -8.97 0.06
C ASP A 172 12.06 -9.23 -1.27
N ALA A 173 12.66 -9.99 -2.18
CA ALA A 173 12.01 -10.38 -3.45
C ALA A 173 10.70 -11.17 -3.27
N ARG A 174 10.50 -11.85 -2.13
CA ARG A 174 9.25 -12.57 -1.80
C ARG A 174 8.25 -11.67 -1.09
N LEU A 175 8.74 -10.71 -0.31
CA LEU A 175 7.90 -9.75 0.41
C LEU A 175 7.19 -8.81 -0.56
N ASP A 176 7.79 -8.49 -1.71
CA ASP A 176 7.13 -7.69 -2.75
C ASP A 176 5.86 -8.36 -3.27
N SER A 177 5.84 -9.70 -3.39
CA SER A 177 4.63 -10.44 -3.78
C SER A 177 3.54 -10.41 -2.70
N PHE A 178 3.93 -10.40 -1.42
CA PHE A 178 2.97 -10.25 -0.31
C PHE A 178 2.38 -8.84 -0.30
N GLU A 179 3.22 -7.80 -0.42
CA GLU A 179 2.78 -6.40 -0.47
C GLU A 179 1.87 -6.14 -1.67
N ALA A 180 2.15 -6.73 -2.84
CA ALA A 180 1.29 -6.63 -4.01
C ALA A 180 -0.09 -7.27 -3.79
N ALA A 181 -0.15 -8.39 -3.07
CA ALA A 181 -1.43 -9.03 -2.72
C ALA A 181 -2.24 -8.14 -1.78
N VAL A 182 -1.61 -7.54 -0.76
CA VAL A 182 -2.27 -6.57 0.12
C VAL A 182 -2.75 -5.35 -0.68
N ASP A 183 -1.90 -4.82 -1.56
CA ASP A 183 -2.20 -3.63 -2.34
C ASP A 183 -3.42 -3.78 -3.25
N ALA A 184 -3.66 -5.00 -3.75
CA ALA A 184 -4.70 -5.33 -4.70
C ALA A 184 -6.11 -5.16 -4.12
N ASP A 185 -6.34 -5.56 -2.87
CA ASP A 185 -7.66 -5.55 -2.24
C ASP A 185 -7.77 -4.63 -1.02
N PHE A 186 -6.68 -3.93 -0.64
CA PHE A 186 -6.62 -3.11 0.58
C PHE A 186 -7.84 -2.22 0.78
N PHE A 187 -8.21 -1.44 -0.25
CA PHE A 187 -9.29 -0.47 -0.14
C PHE A 187 -10.67 -1.13 -0.13
N GLU A 188 -10.88 -2.17 -0.94
CA GLU A 188 -12.12 -2.95 -0.97
C GLU A 188 -12.42 -3.51 0.43
N ARG A 189 -11.45 -4.23 1.00
CA ARG A 189 -11.58 -4.81 2.34
C ARG A 189 -11.67 -3.74 3.45
N MET A 190 -11.01 -2.58 3.27
CA MET A 190 -11.12 -1.47 4.22
C MET A 190 -12.52 -0.88 4.24
N TRP A 191 -13.17 -0.79 3.07
CA TRP A 191 -14.53 -0.27 2.95
C TRP A 191 -15.59 -1.17 3.56
N GLU A 192 -15.35 -2.48 3.66
CA GLU A 192 -16.24 -3.43 4.37
C GLU A 192 -16.27 -3.18 5.89
N GLU A 193 -15.16 -2.71 6.48
CA GLU A 193 -15.06 -2.47 7.93
C GLU A 193 -15.63 -1.10 8.33
N LEU A 194 -15.56 -0.12 7.43
CA LEU A 194 -15.98 1.26 7.73
C LEU A 194 -17.44 1.39 8.24
N PRO A 195 -18.46 0.70 7.64
CA PRO A 195 -19.84 0.72 8.12
C PRO A 195 -20.02 0.04 9.49
N ALA A 196 -19.21 -0.98 9.80
CA ALA A 196 -19.36 -1.76 11.02
C ALA A 196 -19.11 -0.94 12.30
N GLY A 197 -18.36 0.16 12.18
CA GLY A 197 -18.10 1.08 13.29
C GLY A 197 -16.96 0.60 14.18
N GLU A 198 -16.07 1.52 14.54
CA GLU A 198 -14.92 1.20 15.38
C GLU A 198 -15.34 0.61 16.74
N GLY A 199 -14.64 -0.43 17.19
CA GLY A 199 -14.88 -1.06 18.49
C GLY A 199 -16.10 -1.98 18.56
N THR A 200 -16.82 -2.21 17.46
CA THR A 200 -17.95 -3.15 17.44
C THR A 200 -17.50 -4.59 17.21
N VAL A 201 -18.34 -5.56 17.61
CA VAL A 201 -18.12 -6.99 17.32
C VAL A 201 -18.09 -7.24 15.81
N ALA A 202 -18.92 -6.52 15.05
CA ALA A 202 -18.94 -6.64 13.59
C ALA A 202 -17.61 -6.16 12.96
N ALA A 203 -17.06 -5.03 13.41
CA ALA A 203 -15.78 -4.54 12.91
C ALA A 203 -14.63 -5.49 13.29
N ALA A 204 -14.66 -6.04 14.50
CA ALA A 204 -13.69 -7.05 14.93
C ALA A 204 -13.77 -8.31 14.05
N ALA A 205 -14.97 -8.79 13.71
CA ALA A 205 -15.14 -9.95 12.83
C ALA A 205 -14.56 -9.73 11.42
N VAL A 206 -14.88 -8.59 10.79
CA VAL A 206 -14.32 -8.20 9.47
C VAL A 206 -12.80 -8.10 9.54
N ARG A 207 -12.27 -7.50 10.61
CA ARG A 207 -10.83 -7.40 10.83
C ARG A 207 -10.17 -8.78 10.99
N THR A 208 -10.77 -9.66 11.78
CA THR A 208 -10.26 -11.03 12.01
C THR A 208 -10.23 -11.83 10.70
N GLU A 209 -11.28 -11.75 9.88
CA GLU A 209 -11.32 -12.40 8.57
C GLU A 209 -10.19 -11.91 7.66
N TRP A 210 -10.01 -10.59 7.54
CA TRP A 210 -8.91 -10.02 6.77
C TRP A 210 -7.53 -10.45 7.31
N LEU A 211 -7.34 -10.52 8.63
CA LEU A 211 -6.11 -11.02 9.24
C LEU A 211 -5.86 -12.51 8.95
N ARG A 212 -6.90 -13.35 8.88
CA ARG A 212 -6.81 -14.76 8.45
C ARG A 212 -6.32 -14.85 7.00
N ASP A 213 -6.86 -14.01 6.12
CA ASP A 213 -6.45 -13.94 4.72
C ASP A 213 -4.99 -13.51 4.57
N LEU A 214 -4.57 -12.47 5.30
CA LEU A 214 -3.16 -12.05 5.33
C LEU A 214 -2.23 -13.17 5.79
N LEU A 215 -2.61 -13.93 6.81
CA LEU A 215 -1.83 -15.08 7.28
C LEU A 215 -1.78 -16.18 6.21
N ALA A 216 -2.89 -16.46 5.53
CA ALA A 216 -2.94 -17.43 4.44
C ALA A 216 -2.04 -17.01 3.26
N HIS A 217 -2.07 -15.75 2.85
CA HIS A 217 -1.16 -15.21 1.83
C HIS A 217 0.30 -15.32 2.25
N ALA A 218 0.63 -14.97 3.50
CA ALA A 218 1.99 -15.11 4.02
C ALA A 218 2.49 -16.57 4.01
N ARG A 219 1.62 -17.52 4.37
CA ARG A 219 1.92 -18.97 4.29
C ARG A 219 2.17 -19.40 2.85
N ASN A 220 1.36 -18.94 1.90
CA ASN A 220 1.52 -19.26 0.48
C ASN A 220 2.85 -18.73 -0.07
N VAL A 221 3.25 -17.51 0.30
CA VAL A 221 4.55 -16.94 -0.09
C VAL A 221 5.71 -17.74 0.51
N LEU A 222 5.60 -18.15 1.77
CA LEU A 222 6.60 -18.99 2.43
C LEU A 222 6.75 -20.36 1.76
N ALA A 223 5.62 -21.01 1.43
CA ALA A 223 5.60 -22.29 0.73
C ALA A 223 6.21 -22.19 -0.68
N ALA A 224 5.89 -21.12 -1.43
CA ALA A 224 6.49 -20.87 -2.74
C ALA A 224 8.01 -20.63 -2.67
N ALA A 225 8.49 -19.99 -1.61
CA ALA A 225 9.92 -19.78 -1.38
C ALA A 225 10.67 -21.08 -1.07
N GLU A 226 10.02 -22.03 -0.38
CA GLU A 226 10.54 -23.38 -0.12
C GLU A 226 10.73 -24.15 -1.43
N ALA A 227 9.68 -24.21 -2.26
CA ALA A 227 9.68 -24.96 -3.52
C ALA A 227 10.81 -24.56 -4.48
N GLY A 228 11.23 -23.28 -4.44
CA GLY A 228 12.30 -22.75 -5.27
C GLY A 228 13.74 -22.91 -4.72
N SER A 229 13.96 -23.58 -3.60
CA SER A 229 15.29 -23.71 -2.97
C SER A 229 15.99 -25.06 -3.29
N PRO A 230 17.32 -25.09 -3.55
CA PRO A 230 18.07 -26.34 -3.80
C PRO A 230 17.99 -27.31 -2.61
N ARG A 231 17.69 -28.60 -2.86
CA ARG A 231 17.21 -29.54 -1.85
C ARG A 231 18.29 -30.48 -1.28
N SER A 232 18.42 -30.48 0.04
CA SER A 232 18.80 -31.65 0.85
C SER A 232 17.58 -31.99 1.72
N ALA A 233 16.97 -33.17 1.50
CA ALA A 233 15.64 -33.51 2.01
C ALA A 233 15.47 -33.33 3.52
N VAL A 234 16.43 -33.79 4.34
CA VAL A 234 16.33 -33.70 5.80
C VAL A 234 16.44 -32.25 6.30
N ARG A 235 17.32 -31.46 5.69
CA ARG A 235 17.51 -30.05 6.07
C ARG A 235 16.34 -29.17 5.65
N SER A 236 15.66 -29.50 4.54
CA SER A 236 14.48 -28.77 4.09
C SER A 236 13.28 -28.95 5.03
N TYR A 237 13.00 -30.17 5.52
CA TYR A 237 11.88 -30.40 6.44
C TYR A 237 12.04 -29.63 7.76
N ARG A 238 13.23 -29.66 8.38
CA ARG A 238 13.50 -28.90 9.61
C ARG A 238 13.39 -27.39 9.39
N ALA A 239 13.94 -26.87 8.30
CA ALA A 239 13.87 -25.45 7.98
C ALA A 239 12.43 -24.98 7.76
N ARG A 240 11.62 -25.77 7.05
CA ARG A 240 10.20 -25.53 6.84
C ARG A 240 9.42 -25.45 8.14
N ALA A 241 9.48 -26.50 8.97
CA ALA A 241 8.72 -26.56 10.22
C ALA A 241 9.07 -25.38 11.15
N ARG A 242 10.36 -25.01 11.20
CA ARG A 242 10.82 -23.85 11.99
C ARG A 242 10.36 -22.52 11.42
N ALA A 243 10.37 -22.35 10.10
CA ALA A 243 9.91 -21.12 9.46
C ALA A 243 8.39 -20.93 9.65
N GLU A 244 7.61 -21.99 9.50
CA GLU A 244 6.16 -21.97 9.72
C GLU A 244 5.83 -21.65 11.18
N GLU A 245 6.51 -22.29 12.13
CA GLU A 245 6.33 -21.99 13.55
C GLU A 245 6.75 -20.56 13.89
N ALA A 246 7.82 -20.05 13.27
CA ALA A 246 8.25 -18.67 13.44
C ALA A 246 7.23 -17.66 12.93
N LEU A 247 6.63 -17.91 11.75
CA LEU A 247 5.53 -17.09 11.20
C LEU A 247 4.35 -17.10 12.17
N ARG A 248 3.90 -18.30 12.57
CA ARG A 248 2.73 -18.49 13.44
C ARG A 248 2.93 -17.82 14.80
N ARG A 249 4.05 -18.08 15.48
CA ARG A 249 4.35 -17.49 16.79
C ARG A 249 4.33 -15.97 16.74
N ARG A 250 4.98 -15.38 15.71
CA ARG A 250 5.06 -13.93 15.61
C ARG A 250 3.73 -13.30 15.22
N PHE A 251 2.95 -13.95 14.37
CA PHE A 251 1.58 -13.51 14.05
C PHE A 251 0.70 -13.50 15.30
N PHE A 252 0.58 -14.63 16.01
CA PHE A 252 -0.31 -14.70 17.18
C PHE A 252 0.19 -13.87 18.36
N LYS A 253 1.50 -13.58 18.46
CA LYS A 253 2.01 -12.61 19.42
C LYS A 253 1.38 -11.22 19.22
N ASP A 254 1.22 -10.79 17.97
CA ASP A 254 0.73 -9.45 17.64
C ASP A 254 -0.81 -9.39 17.55
N PHE A 255 -1.48 -10.52 17.30
CA PHE A 255 -2.91 -10.56 16.99
C PHE A 255 -3.76 -11.46 17.91
N ALA A 256 -3.23 -11.99 19.01
CA ALA A 256 -3.97 -12.91 19.90
C ALA A 256 -5.39 -12.41 20.24
N SER A 257 -5.56 -11.13 20.54
CA SER A 257 -6.86 -10.54 20.89
C SER A 257 -7.96 -10.72 19.84
N PHE A 258 -7.60 -10.86 18.56
CA PHE A 258 -8.56 -11.07 17.46
C PHE A 258 -9.00 -12.53 17.32
N PHE A 259 -8.30 -13.46 17.96
CA PHE A 259 -8.50 -14.91 17.82
C PHE A 259 -8.87 -15.60 19.15
N SER A 260 -8.79 -14.90 20.28
CA SER A 260 -9.10 -15.45 21.61
C SER A 260 -10.59 -15.56 21.94
N THR A 261 -11.50 -15.29 20.99
CA THR A 261 -12.96 -15.30 21.19
C THR A 261 -13.65 -16.51 20.54
N GLU A 262 -12.96 -17.64 20.40
CA GLU A 262 -13.53 -18.94 19.95
C GLU A 262 -13.16 -20.10 20.91
N VAL A 263 -13.14 -19.85 22.23
CA VAL A 263 -13.14 -20.93 23.25
C VAL A 263 -14.08 -20.58 24.39
N SER A 264 -15.38 -20.59 24.10
CA SER A 264 -16.45 -20.84 25.07
C SER A 264 -17.73 -21.05 24.27
N ASP A 265 -17.87 -22.24 23.68
CA ASP A 265 -19.09 -23.03 23.65
C ASP A 265 -18.84 -24.24 22.73
N ASP A 266 -19.38 -25.38 23.15
CA ASP A 266 -19.21 -26.75 22.62
C ASP A 266 -17.87 -27.44 22.92
N VAL A 267 -17.80 -28.13 24.06
CA VAL A 267 -17.97 -29.60 24.11
C VAL A 267 -18.37 -29.99 25.54
N ALA A 268 -19.58 -30.55 25.66
CA ALA A 268 -20.03 -31.37 26.78
C ALA A 268 -19.40 -32.77 26.73
#